data_AF-A0A1F9YVT1-F1
#
_entry.id   AF-A0A1F9YVT1-F1
#
_cell.length_a   1.000
_cell.length_b   1.000
_cell.length_c   1.000
_cell.angle_alpha   90.00
_cell.angle_beta   90.00
_cell.angle_gamma   90.00
#
_symmetry.space_group_name_H-M   'P 1'
#
loop_
_entity.id
_entity.type
_entity.pdbx_description
1 polymer ?
#
loop_
_entity_poly.entity_id
_entity_poly.type
_entity_poly.pdbx_seq_one_letter_code
_entity_poly.pdbx_strand_id
1 'polypeptide(L)'
;MRTRSRLSDSVWTAFTETIRFIVVPIVLVDLINTNYPDLSTAFMPNIVQYILFFGGMITAASTLETANKPGTFKRMLFGLSALAFICLWLFVILGGGVATFEYGPYFVRFDMSKIVLIMLFGISLKGLLVVSTYSTHKSYLEEKERQQKAEVRAAREQEAARKKLVAKQKASGPSLSRMSKVAFQVTADDSIGYAPEEHADKQSHHHERTLAIKTCPVCGAKAAQKETVCKSCGAWFEHGTYR
;
A
#
# COMPACT_ATOMS: atom_id res chain seq x y z
N MET A 1 -13.66 -1.19 -7.78
CA MET A 1 -13.32 -1.57 -6.39
C MET A 1 -12.84 -0.34 -5.64
N ARG A 2 -13.54 0.10 -4.58
CA ARG A 2 -13.12 1.21 -3.71
C ARG A 2 -11.85 0.80 -2.96
N THR A 3 -10.74 1.49 -3.18
CA THR A 3 -9.53 1.35 -2.36
C THR A 3 -9.82 1.89 -0.96
N ARG A 4 -10.09 1.01 0.01
CA ARG A 4 -10.12 1.39 1.43
C ARG A 4 -8.76 1.96 1.83
N SER A 5 -8.77 2.96 2.70
CA SER A 5 -7.53 3.52 3.23
C SER A 5 -6.91 2.53 4.21
N ARG A 6 -5.60 2.30 4.13
CA ARG A 6 -4.92 1.36 5.05
C ARG A 6 -5.07 1.76 6.52
N LEU A 7 -5.24 3.06 6.77
CA LEU A 7 -5.52 3.58 8.10
C LEU A 7 -6.84 3.04 8.65
N SER A 8 -7.89 2.93 7.82
CA SER A 8 -9.16 2.36 8.30
C SER A 8 -9.00 0.88 8.65
N ASP A 9 -8.19 0.13 7.90
CA ASP A 9 -7.95 -1.29 8.16
C ASP A 9 -7.14 -1.50 9.44
N SER A 10 -6.12 -0.67 9.69
CA SER A 10 -5.34 -0.71 10.92
C SER A 10 -6.17 -0.34 12.15
N VAL A 11 -7.00 0.71 12.07
CA VAL A 11 -7.90 1.11 13.16
C VAL A 11 -8.93 0.01 13.44
N TRP A 12 -9.50 -0.57 12.39
CA TRP A 12 -10.45 -1.67 12.53
C TRP A 12 -9.81 -2.90 13.18
N THR A 13 -8.59 -3.25 12.75
CA THR A 13 -7.83 -4.34 13.36
C THR A 13 -7.55 -4.06 14.83
N ALA A 14 -7.03 -2.87 15.16
CA ALA A 14 -6.77 -2.47 16.54
C ALA A 14 -8.04 -2.59 17.41
N PHE A 15 -9.19 -2.14 16.90
CA PHE A 15 -10.47 -2.24 17.59
C PHE A 15 -10.90 -3.69 17.82
N THR A 16 -10.89 -4.53 16.78
CA THR A 16 -11.30 -5.93 16.91
C THR A 16 -10.36 -6.74 17.82
N GLU A 17 -9.06 -6.48 17.75
CA GLU A 17 -8.07 -7.18 18.58
C GLU A 17 -8.13 -6.71 20.05
N THR A 18 -8.40 -5.42 20.30
CA THR A 18 -8.65 -4.90 21.65
C THR A 18 -9.85 -5.59 22.28
N ILE A 19 -10.96 -5.73 21.54
CA ILE A 19 -12.14 -6.43 22.05
C ILE A 19 -11.79 -7.89 22.39
N ARG A 20 -11.12 -8.58 21.47
CA ARG A 20 -10.84 -10.01 21.58
C ARG A 20 -9.85 -10.35 22.70
N PHE A 21 -8.76 -9.60 22.82
CA PHE A 21 -7.64 -9.94 23.70
C PHE A 21 -7.61 -9.15 25.01
N ILE A 22 -8.44 -8.11 25.15
CA ILE A 22 -8.50 -7.29 26.36
C ILE A 22 -9.90 -7.30 26.95
N VAL A 23 -10.91 -6.82 26.21
CA VAL A 23 -12.26 -6.62 26.78
C VAL A 23 -12.92 -7.95 27.16
N VAL A 24 -12.99 -8.90 26.22
CA VAL A 24 -13.62 -10.21 26.46
C VAL A 24 -12.96 -10.96 27.64
N PRO A 25 -11.62 -11.07 27.72
CA PRO A 25 -10.96 -11.73 28.84
C PRO A 25 -11.17 -11.05 30.18
N ILE A 26 -11.19 -9.70 30.24
CA ILE A 26 -11.48 -8.98 31.50
C ILE A 26 -12.90 -9.29 31.99
N VAL A 27 -13.88 -9.27 31.10
CA VAL A 27 -15.26 -9.62 31.44
C VAL A 27 -15.37 -11.08 31.92
N LEU A 28 -14.63 -12.00 31.30
CA LEU A 28 -14.58 -13.40 31.74
C LEU A 28 -13.95 -13.56 33.12
N VAL A 29 -12.86 -12.85 33.41
CA VAL A 29 -12.22 -12.85 34.74
C VAL A 29 -13.17 -12.30 35.80
N ASP A 30 -13.88 -11.21 35.50
CA ASP A 30 -14.87 -10.61 36.40
C ASP A 30 -16.04 -11.57 36.69
N LEU A 31 -16.53 -12.26 35.64
CA LEU A 31 -17.57 -13.26 35.76
C LEU A 31 -17.14 -14.44 36.64
N ILE A 32 -15.90 -14.92 36.47
CA ILE A 32 -15.33 -16.01 37.29
C ILE A 32 -15.19 -15.55 38.75
N ASN A 33 -14.64 -14.37 39.00
CA ASN A 33 -14.47 -13.86 40.36
C ASN A 33 -15.80 -13.67 41.09
N THR A 34 -16.85 -13.25 40.38
CA THR A 34 -18.16 -12.98 40.98
C THR A 34 -18.99 -14.24 41.18
N ASN A 35 -19.00 -15.16 40.21
CA ASN A 35 -19.92 -16.30 40.20
C ASN A 35 -19.28 -17.65 40.57
N TYR A 36 -17.96 -17.77 40.43
CA TYR A 36 -17.24 -19.04 40.58
C TYR A 36 -15.86 -18.84 41.24
N PRO A 37 -15.80 -18.37 42.49
CA PRO A 37 -14.52 -18.10 43.18
C PRO A 37 -13.64 -19.34 43.31
N ASP A 38 -14.24 -20.54 43.31
CA ASP A 38 -13.54 -21.83 43.37
C ASP A 38 -12.68 -22.13 42.13
N LEU A 39 -12.90 -21.38 41.02
CA LEU A 39 -12.09 -21.45 39.80
C LEU A 39 -10.87 -20.53 39.83
N SER A 40 -10.65 -19.77 40.91
CA SER A 40 -9.53 -18.84 40.98
C SER A 40 -8.18 -19.57 40.94
N THR A 41 -7.28 -19.11 40.06
CA THR A 41 -5.92 -19.66 39.94
C THR A 41 -4.94 -18.83 40.78
N ALA A 42 -3.73 -19.35 41.01
CA ALA A 42 -2.68 -18.62 41.72
C ALA A 42 -2.32 -17.26 41.09
N PHE A 43 -2.61 -17.07 39.80
CA PHE A 43 -2.33 -15.83 39.07
C PHE A 43 -3.49 -14.83 39.08
N MET A 44 -4.66 -15.20 39.63
CA MET A 44 -5.88 -14.38 39.58
C MET A 44 -5.69 -12.94 40.10
N PRO A 45 -4.91 -12.66 41.17
CA PRO A 45 -4.70 -11.30 41.64
C PRO A 45 -4.02 -10.38 40.60
N ASN A 46 -3.16 -10.96 39.76
CA ASN A 46 -2.38 -10.22 38.75
C ASN A 46 -2.88 -10.45 37.32
N ILE A 47 -3.91 -11.28 37.12
CA ILE A 47 -4.33 -11.74 35.80
C ILE A 47 -4.79 -10.58 34.92
N VAL A 48 -5.48 -9.59 35.51
CA VAL A 48 -5.93 -8.39 34.79
C VAL A 48 -4.74 -7.59 34.25
N GLN A 49 -3.68 -7.44 35.05
CA GLN A 49 -2.47 -6.74 34.61
C GLN A 49 -1.77 -7.50 33.47
N TYR A 50 -1.70 -8.83 33.55
CA TYR A 50 -1.15 -9.64 32.46
C TYR A 50 -1.99 -9.58 31.19
N ILE A 51 -3.33 -9.62 31.31
CA ILE A 51 -4.25 -9.48 30.17
C ILE A 51 -4.05 -8.13 29.49
N LEU A 52 -3.99 -7.03 30.26
CA LEU A 52 -3.76 -5.69 29.71
C LEU A 52 -2.39 -5.58 29.04
N PHE A 53 -1.34 -6.10 29.69
CA PHE A 53 0.02 -6.04 29.15
C PHE A 53 0.16 -6.86 27.87
N PHE A 54 -0.11 -8.16 27.93
CA PHE A 54 0.05 -9.04 26.77
C PHE A 54 -1.00 -8.76 25.69
N GLY A 55 -2.27 -8.51 26.06
CA GLY A 55 -3.31 -8.13 25.11
C GLY A 55 -3.01 -6.80 24.41
N GLY A 56 -2.42 -5.83 25.12
CA GLY A 56 -1.92 -4.59 24.55
C GLY A 56 -0.78 -4.84 23.55
N MET A 57 0.20 -5.67 23.91
CA MET A 57 1.31 -6.03 23.02
C MET A 57 0.85 -6.79 21.77
N ILE A 58 -0.10 -7.72 21.90
CA ILE A 58 -0.71 -8.43 20.75
C ILE A 58 -1.44 -7.44 19.84
N THR A 59 -2.24 -6.55 20.40
CA THR A 59 -3.00 -5.54 19.64
C THR A 59 -2.04 -4.60 18.90
N ALA A 60 -1.00 -4.12 19.57
CA ALA A 60 0.01 -3.26 18.97
C ALA A 60 0.78 -3.97 17.84
N ALA A 61 1.24 -5.20 18.07
CA ALA A 61 1.94 -5.99 17.06
C ALA A 61 1.05 -6.29 15.85
N SER A 62 -0.22 -6.66 16.06
CA SER A 62 -1.19 -6.94 14.98
C SER A 62 -1.55 -5.68 14.19
N THR A 63 -1.64 -4.53 14.86
CA THR A 63 -1.86 -3.22 14.20
C THR A 63 -0.66 -2.81 13.36
N LEU A 64 0.56 -3.02 13.88
CA LEU A 64 1.80 -2.78 13.13
C LEU A 64 1.96 -3.75 11.96
N GLU A 65 1.52 -5.00 12.08
CA GLU A 65 1.50 -5.95 10.98
C GLU A 65 0.63 -5.42 9.83
N THR A 66 -0.59 -4.98 10.12
CA THR A 66 -1.54 -4.49 9.10
C THR A 66 -1.14 -3.15 8.50
N ALA A 67 -0.48 -2.27 9.28
CA ALA A 67 0.04 -1.00 8.78
C ALA A 67 1.16 -1.17 7.74
N ASN A 68 1.93 -2.27 7.83
CA ASN A 68 3.06 -2.53 6.93
C ASN A 68 2.62 -3.19 5.60
N LYS A 69 3.36 -2.88 4.53
CA LYS A 69 3.09 -3.45 3.19
C LYS A 69 3.29 -4.98 3.21
N PRO A 70 2.41 -5.76 2.54
CA PRO A 70 2.63 -7.19 2.34
C PRO A 70 3.96 -7.43 1.61
N GLY A 71 4.64 -8.52 1.96
CA GLY A 71 5.96 -8.87 1.41
C GLY A 71 7.15 -8.18 2.08
N THR A 72 6.94 -7.26 3.03
CA THR A 72 8.05 -6.66 3.78
C THR A 72 8.46 -7.53 4.96
N PHE A 73 9.77 -7.60 5.24
CA PHE A 73 10.31 -8.34 6.39
C PHE A 73 9.75 -7.83 7.73
N LYS A 74 9.54 -6.51 7.84
CA LYS A 74 8.94 -5.87 9.02
C LYS A 74 7.57 -6.44 9.35
N ARG A 75 6.70 -6.60 8.33
CA ARG A 75 5.37 -7.19 8.52
C ARG A 75 5.46 -8.63 9.04
N MET A 76 6.33 -9.45 8.46
CA MET A 76 6.52 -10.83 8.92
C MET A 76 6.99 -10.87 10.39
N LEU A 77 7.93 -10.00 10.76
CA LEU A 77 8.45 -9.94 12.13
C LEU A 77 7.37 -9.53 13.13
N PHE A 78 6.52 -8.55 12.80
CA PHE A 78 5.38 -8.16 13.65
C PHE A 78 4.30 -9.25 13.74
N GLY A 79 4.03 -9.99 12.66
CA GLY A 79 3.13 -11.13 12.70
C GLY A 79 3.65 -12.26 13.59
N LEU A 80 4.94 -12.59 13.48
CA LEU A 80 5.57 -13.61 14.33
C LEU A 80 5.64 -13.18 15.80
N SER A 81 5.92 -11.89 16.08
CA SER A 81 5.92 -11.40 17.46
C SER A 81 4.51 -11.39 18.06
N ALA A 82 3.47 -11.05 17.29
CA ALA A 82 2.09 -11.17 17.73
C ALA A 82 1.75 -12.62 18.12
N LEU A 83 2.17 -13.61 17.32
CA LEU A 83 1.98 -15.03 17.65
C LEU A 83 2.73 -15.44 18.92
N ALA A 84 3.96 -14.97 19.11
CA ALA A 84 4.73 -15.23 20.33
C ALA A 84 4.03 -14.66 21.56
N PHE A 85 3.49 -13.44 21.48
CA PHE A 85 2.70 -12.85 22.56
C PHE A 85 1.39 -13.60 22.80
N ILE A 86 0.72 -14.11 21.77
CA ILE A 86 -0.48 -14.96 21.93
C ILE A 86 -0.11 -16.26 22.67
N CYS A 87 1.03 -16.89 22.36
CA CYS A 87 1.48 -18.08 23.10
C CYS A 87 1.72 -17.77 24.59
N LEU A 88 2.39 -16.66 24.89
CA LEU A 88 2.62 -16.22 26.27
C LEU A 88 1.30 -15.87 26.97
N TRP A 89 0.39 -15.20 26.29
CA TRP A 89 -0.93 -14.83 26.80
C TRP A 89 -1.78 -16.06 27.13
N LEU A 90 -1.82 -17.06 26.22
CA LEU A 90 -2.49 -18.33 26.47
C LEU A 90 -1.86 -19.10 27.62
N PHE A 91 -0.53 -19.09 27.71
CA PHE A 91 0.18 -19.73 28.81
C PHE A 91 -0.20 -19.10 30.16
N VAL A 92 -0.28 -17.78 30.25
CA VAL A 92 -0.68 -17.07 31.49
C VAL A 92 -2.12 -17.38 31.88
N ILE A 93 -3.05 -17.40 30.91
CA ILE A 93 -4.48 -17.62 31.20
C ILE A 93 -4.76 -19.08 31.56
N LEU A 94 -4.18 -20.02 30.82
CA LEU A 94 -4.47 -21.44 31.01
C LEU A 94 -3.60 -22.05 32.11
N GLY A 95 -2.51 -21.39 32.50
CA GLY A 95 -1.66 -21.70 33.66
C GLY A 95 -0.92 -23.03 33.59
N GLY A 96 -1.28 -23.94 32.67
CA GLY A 96 -0.87 -25.34 32.69
C GLY A 96 -1.42 -26.07 33.92
N GLY A 97 -2.01 -27.24 33.71
CA GLY A 97 -2.44 -28.07 34.85
C GLY A 97 -3.71 -28.86 34.62
N VAL A 98 -4.17 -29.42 35.73
CA VAL A 98 -5.34 -30.28 35.81
C VAL A 98 -6.34 -29.59 36.72
N ALA A 99 -7.47 -29.17 36.16
CA ALA A 99 -8.59 -28.69 36.98
C ALA A 99 -9.45 -29.88 37.38
N THR A 100 -9.66 -30.08 38.68
CA THR A 100 -10.53 -31.12 39.22
C THR A 100 -11.74 -30.47 39.86
N PHE A 101 -12.93 -30.84 39.38
CA PHE A 101 -14.21 -30.44 39.96
C PHE A 101 -14.80 -31.62 40.70
N GLU A 102 -15.12 -31.43 41.98
CA GLU A 102 -15.81 -32.42 42.79
C GLU A 102 -17.23 -31.91 43.06
N TYR A 103 -18.24 -32.61 42.50
CA TYR A 103 -19.66 -32.34 42.74
C TYR A 103 -20.28 -33.59 43.35
N GLY A 104 -20.20 -33.67 44.69
CA GLY A 104 -20.65 -34.85 45.43
C GLY A 104 -19.85 -36.10 45.05
N PRO A 105 -20.48 -37.19 44.56
CA PRO A 105 -19.77 -38.42 44.17
C PRO A 105 -19.10 -38.35 42.79
N TYR A 106 -19.34 -37.28 42.02
CA TYR A 106 -18.80 -37.12 40.68
C TYR A 106 -17.53 -36.26 40.71
N PHE A 107 -16.46 -36.77 40.13
CA PHE A 107 -15.22 -36.02 39.89
C PHE A 107 -15.04 -35.81 38.38
N VAL A 108 -14.93 -34.55 37.96
CA VAL A 108 -14.63 -34.19 36.57
C VAL A 108 -13.22 -33.61 36.52
N ARG A 109 -12.33 -34.29 35.79
CA ARG A 109 -10.93 -33.89 35.62
C ARG A 109 -10.72 -33.32 34.23
N PHE A 110 -10.44 -32.02 34.15
CA PHE A 110 -10.05 -31.36 32.91
C PHE A 110 -8.52 -31.22 32.84
N ASP A 111 -7.94 -31.93 31.88
CA ASP A 111 -6.52 -31.79 31.54
C ASP A 111 -6.36 -30.66 30.52
N MET A 112 -5.93 -29.49 31.00
CA MET A 112 -5.78 -28.29 30.17
C MET A 112 -4.62 -28.44 29.17
N SER A 113 -3.68 -29.36 29.42
CA SER A 113 -2.51 -29.59 28.56
C SER A 113 -2.91 -29.97 27.14
N LYS A 114 -3.96 -30.79 26.99
CA LYS A 114 -4.47 -31.22 25.67
C LYS A 114 -5.08 -30.06 24.90
N ILE A 115 -5.79 -29.18 25.59
CA ILE A 115 -6.42 -27.99 25.00
C ILE A 115 -5.32 -27.01 24.55
N VAL A 116 -4.27 -26.82 25.35
CA VAL A 116 -3.10 -26.02 24.97
C VAL A 116 -2.42 -26.59 23.72
N LEU A 117 -2.24 -27.91 23.60
CA LEU A 117 -1.64 -28.52 22.39
C LEU A 117 -2.46 -28.25 21.12
N ILE A 118 -3.78 -28.34 21.20
CA ILE A 118 -4.67 -28.02 20.05
C ILE A 118 -4.52 -26.54 19.67
N MET A 119 -4.46 -25.63 20.66
CA MET A 119 -4.25 -24.22 20.39
C MET A 119 -2.86 -23.92 19.80
N LEU A 120 -1.81 -24.55 20.31
CA LEU A 120 -0.45 -24.43 19.77
C LEU A 120 -0.37 -24.93 18.33
N PHE A 121 -1.11 -25.99 17.99
CA PHE A 121 -1.23 -26.46 16.61
C PHE A 121 -1.93 -25.42 15.70
N GLY A 122 -3.00 -24.78 16.19
CA GLY A 122 -3.64 -23.67 15.47
C GLY A 122 -2.70 -22.49 15.24
N ILE A 123 -1.89 -22.15 16.26
CA ILE A 123 -0.90 -21.07 16.20
C ILE A 123 0.24 -21.41 15.24
N SER A 124 0.72 -22.66 15.22
CA SER A 124 1.77 -23.09 14.31
C SER A 124 1.30 -23.04 12.85
N LEU A 125 0.07 -23.48 12.57
CA LEU A 125 -0.56 -23.33 11.25
C LEU A 125 -0.66 -21.86 10.84
N LYS A 126 -1.03 -20.97 11.77
CA LYS A 126 -1.07 -19.53 11.51
C LYS A 126 0.32 -18.96 11.22
N GLY A 127 1.35 -19.40 11.94
CA GLY A 127 2.74 -19.05 11.68
C GLY A 127 3.21 -19.48 10.29
N LEU A 128 2.89 -20.71 9.90
CA LEU A 128 3.17 -21.21 8.54
C LEU A 128 2.49 -20.38 7.46
N LEU A 129 1.24 -19.96 7.69
CA LEU A 129 0.52 -19.08 6.77
C LEU A 129 1.20 -17.72 6.62
N VAL A 130 1.66 -17.11 7.72
CA VAL A 130 2.40 -15.84 7.69
C VAL A 130 3.68 -15.97 6.87
N VAL A 131 4.46 -17.04 7.11
CA VAL A 131 5.71 -17.30 6.38
C VAL A 131 5.44 -17.57 4.89
N SER A 132 4.43 -18.39 4.58
CA SER A 132 4.03 -18.70 3.20
C SER A 132 3.61 -17.42 2.45
N THR A 133 2.76 -16.60 3.06
CA THR A 133 2.30 -15.32 2.49
C THR A 133 3.48 -14.39 2.20
N TYR A 134 4.45 -14.31 3.12
CA TYR A 134 5.67 -13.54 2.91
C TYR A 134 6.49 -14.07 1.72
N SER A 135 6.72 -15.38 1.66
CA SER A 135 7.50 -16.02 0.59
C SER A 135 6.87 -15.77 -0.79
N THR A 136 5.56 -16.01 -0.94
CA THR A 136 4.85 -15.81 -2.21
C THR A 136 4.86 -14.35 -2.65
N HIS A 137 4.61 -13.40 -1.73
CA HIS A 137 4.64 -11.98 -2.07
C HIS A 137 6.05 -11.48 -2.41
N LYS A 138 7.08 -12.00 -1.75
CA LYS A 138 8.47 -11.64 -2.04
C LYS A 138 8.85 -12.04 -3.46
N SER A 139 8.57 -13.28 -3.85
CA SER A 139 8.82 -13.78 -5.21
C SER A 139 8.10 -12.93 -6.27
N TYR A 140 6.84 -12.59 -6.02
CA TYR A 140 6.06 -11.74 -6.94
C TYR A 140 6.63 -10.32 -7.10
N LEU A 141 7.12 -9.71 -6.01
CA LEU A 141 7.75 -8.38 -6.07
C LEU A 141 9.07 -8.44 -6.85
N GLU A 142 9.88 -9.47 -6.62
CA GLU A 142 11.13 -9.69 -7.36
C GLU A 142 10.89 -9.89 -8.86
N GLU A 143 9.84 -10.64 -9.23
CA GLU A 143 9.44 -10.82 -10.64
C GLU A 143 9.01 -9.50 -11.28
N LYS A 144 8.19 -8.70 -10.57
CA LYS A 144 7.80 -7.36 -11.05
C LYS A 144 8.98 -6.43 -11.24
N GLU A 145 9.94 -6.43 -10.32
CA GLU A 145 11.15 -5.63 -10.47
C GLU A 145 11.99 -6.09 -11.66
N ARG A 146 12.08 -7.40 -11.91
CA ARG A 146 12.76 -7.95 -13.09
C ARG A 146 12.06 -7.54 -14.38
N GLN A 147 10.73 -7.61 -14.42
CA GLN A 147 9.93 -7.16 -15.57
C GLN A 147 10.11 -5.67 -15.83
N GLN A 148 10.01 -4.82 -14.81
CA GLN A 148 10.23 -3.38 -14.94
C GLN A 148 11.64 -3.04 -15.41
N LYS A 149 12.67 -3.74 -14.90
CA LYS A 149 14.05 -3.56 -15.35
C LYS A 149 14.22 -4.00 -16.82
N ALA A 150 13.55 -5.07 -17.24
CA ALA A 150 13.56 -5.52 -18.63
C ALA A 150 12.85 -4.52 -19.56
N GLU A 151 11.68 -4.00 -19.16
CA GLU A 151 10.95 -2.98 -19.91
C GLU A 151 11.74 -1.68 -20.05
N VAL A 152 12.38 -1.21 -18.98
CA VAL A 152 13.24 -0.01 -19.02
C VAL A 152 14.45 -0.23 -19.94
N ARG A 153 15.03 -1.44 -19.95
CA ARG A 153 16.13 -1.78 -20.88
C ARG A 153 15.66 -1.79 -22.32
N ALA A 154 14.54 -2.47 -22.61
CA ALA A 154 13.95 -2.52 -23.94
C ALA A 154 13.58 -1.12 -24.45
N ALA A 155 13.00 -0.26 -23.60
CA ALA A 155 12.67 1.12 -23.95
C ALA A 155 13.93 1.94 -24.29
N ARG A 156 15.02 1.78 -23.53
CA ARG A 156 16.30 2.44 -23.81
C ARG A 156 16.92 1.96 -25.13
N GLU A 157 16.83 0.66 -25.42
CA GLU A 157 17.30 0.08 -26.67
C GLU A 157 16.49 0.59 -27.88
N GLN A 158 15.16 0.68 -27.75
CA GLN A 158 14.29 1.26 -28.78
C GLN A 158 14.62 2.75 -29.02
N GLU A 159 14.84 3.52 -27.96
CA GLU A 159 15.18 4.93 -28.08
C GLU A 159 16.57 5.12 -28.72
N ALA A 160 17.55 4.29 -28.38
CA ALA A 160 18.87 4.28 -29.00
C ALA A 160 18.81 3.88 -30.48
N ALA A 161 18.00 2.87 -30.83
CA ALA A 161 17.77 2.47 -32.22
C ALA A 161 17.11 3.60 -33.04
N ARG A 162 16.10 4.28 -32.46
CA ARG A 162 15.45 5.43 -33.09
C ARG A 162 16.43 6.58 -33.32
N LYS A 163 17.30 6.90 -32.35
CA LYS A 163 18.35 7.92 -32.49
C LYS A 163 19.33 7.57 -33.62
N LYS A 164 19.72 6.29 -33.75
CA LYS A 164 20.58 5.83 -34.86
C LYS A 164 19.91 5.99 -36.23
N LEU A 165 18.62 5.69 -36.35
CA LEU A 165 17.87 5.87 -37.60
C LEU A 165 17.76 7.34 -38.01
N VAL A 166 17.45 8.23 -37.06
CA VAL A 166 17.39 9.68 -37.32
C VAL A 166 18.75 10.24 -37.72
N ALA A 167 19.84 9.79 -37.07
CA ALA A 167 21.19 10.19 -37.45
C ALA A 167 21.56 9.74 -38.87
N LYS A 168 21.19 8.51 -39.27
CA LYS A 168 21.42 7.99 -40.62
C LYS A 168 20.66 8.78 -41.68
N GLN A 169 19.40 9.14 -41.43
CA GLN A 169 18.61 9.97 -42.34
C GLN A 169 19.19 11.39 -42.52
N LYS A 170 19.69 12.01 -41.44
CA LYS A 170 20.38 13.31 -41.53
C LYS A 170 21.68 13.24 -42.35
N ALA A 171 22.41 12.13 -42.25
CA ALA A 171 23.65 11.94 -43.02
C ALA A 171 23.40 11.64 -44.51
N SER A 172 22.26 11.05 -44.87
CA SER A 172 21.93 10.68 -46.26
C SER A 172 21.07 11.72 -47.00
N GLY A 173 20.71 12.84 -46.37
CA GLY A 173 19.99 13.91 -47.05
C GLY A 173 20.88 14.56 -48.11
N PRO A 174 20.42 14.75 -49.36
CA PRO A 174 21.19 15.49 -50.36
C PRO A 174 21.51 16.87 -49.80
N SER A 175 22.79 17.18 -49.63
CA SER A 175 23.18 18.48 -49.09
C SER A 175 22.73 19.55 -50.09
N LEU A 176 21.75 20.38 -49.71
CA LEU A 176 21.27 21.51 -50.51
C LEU A 176 22.41 22.48 -50.88
N SER A 177 23.53 22.44 -50.15
CA SER A 177 24.78 23.11 -50.48
C SER A 177 25.43 22.66 -51.80
N ARG A 178 25.01 21.53 -52.40
CA ARG A 178 25.48 21.09 -53.72
C ARG A 178 24.53 21.43 -54.87
N MET A 179 23.30 21.88 -54.58
CA MET A 179 22.30 22.23 -55.61
C MET A 179 22.10 23.74 -55.81
N SER A 180 22.78 24.62 -55.06
CA SER A 180 22.60 26.08 -55.19
C SER A 180 23.66 26.80 -56.05
N LYS A 181 24.55 26.10 -56.76
CA LYS A 181 25.35 26.72 -57.83
C LYS A 181 24.61 26.68 -59.17
N VAL A 182 23.41 27.25 -59.20
CA VAL A 182 22.83 27.78 -60.44
C VAL A 182 22.82 29.28 -60.23
N ALA A 183 23.73 29.96 -60.92
CA ALA A 183 23.80 31.41 -60.95
C ALA A 183 22.50 31.94 -61.57
N PHE A 184 21.53 32.28 -60.73
CA PHE A 184 20.35 33.01 -61.15
C PHE A 184 20.79 34.47 -61.30
N GLN A 185 21.07 34.86 -62.54
CA GLN A 185 21.39 36.23 -62.92
C GLN A 185 20.08 37.02 -62.87
N VAL A 186 19.81 37.64 -61.72
CA VAL A 186 18.70 38.58 -61.54
C VAL A 186 19.04 39.84 -62.33
N THR A 187 18.45 39.98 -63.51
CA THR A 187 18.32 41.29 -64.16
C THR A 187 17.42 42.15 -63.29
N ALA A 188 18.01 43.19 -62.72
CA ALA A 188 17.31 44.19 -61.93
C ALA A 188 16.35 44.98 -62.83
N ASP A 189 15.05 44.79 -62.61
CA ASP A 189 14.05 45.79 -62.96
C ASP A 189 13.70 46.53 -61.67
N ASP A 190 14.21 47.77 -61.60
CA ASP A 190 13.90 48.76 -60.59
C ASP A 190 12.44 49.21 -60.76
N SER A 191 11.53 48.74 -59.92
CA SER A 191 10.35 49.50 -59.46
C SER A 191 9.38 48.66 -58.64
N ILE A 192 9.67 48.45 -57.35
CA ILE A 192 8.65 48.43 -56.30
C ILE A 192 9.31 48.97 -55.04
N GLY A 193 8.84 50.13 -54.58
CA GLY A 193 9.25 50.71 -53.31
C GLY A 193 8.77 49.85 -52.15
N TYR A 194 9.70 49.45 -51.28
CA TYR A 194 9.40 48.90 -49.98
C TYR A 194 10.03 49.79 -48.92
N ALA A 195 9.18 50.43 -48.12
CA ALA A 195 9.58 51.22 -46.96
C ALA A 195 10.16 50.29 -45.87
N PRO A 196 11.18 50.71 -45.12
CA PRO A 196 11.73 49.92 -44.04
C PRO A 196 10.87 50.11 -42.79
N GLU A 197 10.20 49.04 -42.34
CA GLU A 197 9.65 49.01 -40.98
C GLU A 197 10.71 48.53 -39.99
N GLU A 198 10.69 49.21 -38.85
CA GLU A 198 11.63 49.13 -37.75
C GLU A 198 11.71 47.74 -37.11
N HIS A 199 12.92 47.46 -36.63
CA HIS A 199 13.22 46.35 -35.73
C HIS A 199 12.29 46.34 -34.51
N ALA A 200 11.44 45.32 -34.42
CA ALA A 200 10.80 44.92 -33.18
C ALA A 200 11.29 43.52 -32.76
N ASP A 201 11.57 43.43 -31.47
CA ASP A 201 12.27 42.37 -30.78
C ASP A 201 11.79 40.94 -31.03
N LYS A 202 12.76 40.03 -30.92
CA LYS A 202 12.60 38.59 -30.77
C LYS A 202 11.68 38.26 -29.59
N GLN A 203 10.38 38.20 -29.83
CA GLN A 203 9.46 37.47 -28.96
C GLN A 203 9.44 36.01 -29.39
N SER A 204 9.99 35.18 -28.51
CA SER A 204 9.80 33.74 -28.50
C SER A 204 8.30 33.43 -28.43
N HIS A 205 7.74 32.98 -29.55
CA HIS A 205 6.42 32.34 -29.56
C HIS A 205 6.50 31.01 -28.78
N HIS A 206 6.48 31.10 -27.46
CA HIS A 206 5.84 30.07 -26.66
C HIS A 206 4.39 30.06 -27.11
N HIS A 207 4.01 29.04 -27.88
CA HIS A 207 2.61 28.64 -28.02
C HIS A 207 2.10 28.34 -26.62
N GLU A 208 1.59 29.36 -25.95
CA GLU A 208 0.73 29.27 -24.79
C GLU A 208 -0.54 28.58 -25.29
N ARG A 209 -0.50 27.24 -25.32
CA ARG A 209 -1.71 26.43 -25.46
C ARG A 209 -2.60 26.87 -24.30
N THR A 210 -3.63 27.64 -24.61
CA THR A 210 -4.78 27.88 -23.75
C THR A 210 -5.37 26.51 -23.43
N LEU A 211 -4.84 25.90 -22.36
CA LEU A 211 -5.30 24.63 -21.86
C LEU A 211 -6.75 24.84 -21.43
N ALA A 212 -7.69 24.31 -22.21
CA ALA A 212 -9.10 24.40 -21.88
C ALA A 212 -9.30 23.92 -20.43
N ILE A 213 -9.78 24.84 -19.59
CA ILE A 213 -9.99 24.60 -18.16
C ILE A 213 -11.43 24.10 -18.01
N LYS A 214 -11.62 22.97 -17.32
CA LYS A 214 -12.96 22.47 -16.99
C LYS A 214 -13.25 22.72 -15.51
N THR A 215 -14.49 23.03 -15.19
CA THR A 215 -14.93 23.28 -13.82
C THR A 215 -15.63 22.05 -13.28
N CYS A 216 -15.28 21.60 -12.07
CA CYS A 216 -15.91 20.46 -11.42
C CYS A 216 -17.39 20.74 -11.15
N PRO A 217 -18.33 19.86 -11.58
CA PRO A 217 -19.76 20.07 -11.36
C PRO A 217 -20.17 19.91 -9.89
N VAL A 218 -19.35 19.24 -9.08
CA VAL A 218 -19.65 18.97 -7.66
C VAL A 218 -19.16 20.09 -6.75
N CYS A 219 -17.93 20.59 -6.96
CA CYS A 219 -17.30 21.55 -6.04
C CYS A 219 -16.84 22.87 -6.67
N GLY A 220 -17.03 23.06 -7.99
CA GLY A 220 -16.63 24.30 -8.66
C GLY A 220 -15.12 24.50 -8.87
N ALA A 221 -14.28 23.54 -8.46
CA ALA A 221 -12.84 23.64 -8.65
C ALA A 221 -12.44 23.56 -10.14
N LYS A 222 -11.51 24.41 -10.56
CA LYS A 222 -10.93 24.43 -11.91
C LYS A 222 -9.91 23.29 -12.06
N ALA A 223 -10.03 22.48 -13.10
CA ALA A 223 -9.16 21.35 -13.40
C ALA A 223 -8.67 21.40 -14.85
N ALA A 224 -7.49 20.83 -15.10
CA ALA A 224 -6.95 20.73 -16.47
C ALA A 224 -7.76 19.69 -17.28
N GLN A 225 -7.94 19.91 -18.58
CA GLN A 225 -8.76 19.05 -19.44
C GLN A 225 -8.42 17.55 -19.36
N LYS A 226 -7.12 17.22 -19.19
CA LYS A 226 -6.58 15.86 -19.11
C LYS A 226 -6.86 15.12 -17.79
N GLU A 227 -7.31 15.81 -16.74
CA GLU A 227 -7.55 15.18 -15.44
C GLU A 227 -8.88 14.43 -15.45
N THR A 228 -8.88 13.13 -15.18
CA THR A 228 -10.11 12.32 -15.13
C THR A 228 -10.85 12.45 -13.79
N VAL A 229 -10.17 12.96 -12.75
CA VAL A 229 -10.69 13.07 -11.39
C VAL A 229 -10.36 14.44 -10.79
N CYS A 230 -11.33 15.08 -10.13
CA CYS A 230 -11.12 16.34 -9.43
C CYS A 230 -10.21 16.16 -8.21
N LYS A 231 -9.13 16.92 -8.14
CA LYS A 231 -8.17 16.88 -7.02
C LYS A 231 -8.75 17.34 -5.68
N SER A 232 -9.76 18.22 -5.69
CA SER A 232 -10.35 18.75 -4.45
C SER A 232 -11.38 17.81 -3.83
N CYS A 233 -12.26 17.18 -4.62
CA CYS A 233 -13.37 16.39 -4.10
C CYS A 233 -13.38 14.91 -4.52
N GLY A 234 -12.51 14.50 -5.44
CA GLY A 234 -12.46 13.12 -5.92
C GLY A 234 -13.57 12.72 -6.91
N ALA A 235 -14.40 13.67 -7.36
CA ALA A 235 -15.42 13.41 -8.37
C ALA A 235 -14.80 13.10 -9.74
N TRP A 236 -15.37 12.14 -10.46
CA TRP A 236 -14.96 11.79 -11.82
C TRP A 236 -15.59 12.75 -12.83
N PHE A 237 -14.82 13.17 -13.84
CA PHE A 237 -15.36 13.95 -14.96
C PHE A 237 -15.99 13.00 -15.98
N GLU A 238 -17.28 13.14 -16.26
CA GLU A 238 -17.95 12.35 -17.30
C GLU A 238 -17.40 12.74 -18.69
N HIS A 239 -17.17 11.74 -19.55
CA HIS A 239 -16.74 11.95 -20.93
C HIS A 239 -17.88 12.64 -21.71
N GLY A 240 -17.83 13.96 -21.86
CA GLY A 240 -18.75 14.71 -22.73
C GLY A 240 -19.25 16.04 -22.18
N THR A 241 -19.09 16.35 -20.89
CA THR A 241 -19.48 17.66 -20.35
C THR A 241 -18.35 18.67 -20.52
N TYR A 242 -18.17 19.16 -21.73
CA TYR A 242 -17.33 20.32 -22.04
C TYR A 242 -18.28 21.52 -22.23
N ARG A 243 -18.14 22.55 -21.39
CA ARG A 243 -18.68 23.90 -21.67
C ARG A 243 -17.56 24.75 -22.21
#